data_AF-K2CB98-F1
#
_entry.id   AF-K2CB98-F1
#
_cell.length_a   1.000
_cell.length_b   1.000
_cell.length_c   1.000
_cell.angle_alpha   90.00
_cell.angle_beta   90.00
_cell.angle_gamma   90.00
#
_symmetry.space_group_name_H-M   'P 1'
#
loop_
_entity.id
_entity.type
_entity.pdbx_description
1 polymer ?
#
loop_
_entity_poly.entity_id
_entity_poly.type
_entity_poly.pdbx_seq_one_letter_code
_entity_poly.pdbx_strand_id
1 'polypeptide(L)' 'MWKKVVPRKTGRNIMAVALLLMLFTLFGCTTGVKKDSGLTDFEAPGIPQNVTAVGKERAVLVNWSANTEPDLVGYRLYR' A
#
# COMPACT_ATOMS: atom_id res chain seq x y z
N MET A 1 55.02 52.31 -21.24
CA MET A 1 53.86 51.51 -21.69
C MET A 1 54.03 50.10 -21.20
N TRP A 2 53.27 49.65 -20.19
CA TRP A 2 53.03 48.22 -19.88
C TRP A 2 51.68 48.10 -19.16
N LYS A 3 50.74 47.37 -19.76
CA LYS A 3 49.42 47.09 -19.18
C LYS A 3 49.52 45.81 -18.34
N LYS A 4 49.14 45.90 -17.06
CA LYS A 4 48.96 44.71 -16.22
C LYS A 4 47.70 43.97 -16.67
N VAL A 5 47.85 42.72 -17.11
CA VAL A 5 46.73 41.82 -17.36
C VAL A 5 46.46 41.05 -16.06
N VAL A 6 45.27 41.25 -15.48
CA VAL A 6 44.83 40.51 -14.29
C VAL A 6 44.16 39.21 -14.75
N PRO A 7 44.64 38.02 -14.34
CA PRO A 7 44.00 36.76 -14.74
C PRO A 7 42.63 36.62 -14.07
N ARG A 8 41.57 36.50 -14.86
CA ARG A 8 40.23 36.11 -14.36
C ARG A 8 40.31 34.65 -13.90
N LYS A 9 40.16 34.41 -12.59
CA LYS A 9 40.05 33.08 -12.00
C LYS A 9 38.67 32.49 -12.35
N THR A 10 38.61 31.76 -13.46
CA THR A 10 37.46 30.94 -13.90
C THR A 10 37.21 29.85 -12.86
N GLY A 11 36.39 30.13 -11.86
CA GLY A 11 36.14 29.19 -10.77
C GLY A 11 34.84 29.42 -10.01
N ARG A 12 33.82 30.01 -10.64
CA ARG A 12 32.60 30.45 -9.92
C ARG A 12 31.42 29.47 -10.00
N ASN A 13 31.43 28.49 -10.91
CA ASN A 13 30.19 27.75 -11.25
C ASN A 13 30.23 26.25 -10.94
N ILE A 14 31.39 25.67 -10.64
CA ILE A 14 31.53 24.22 -10.37
C ILE A 14 30.93 23.82 -9.01
N MET A 15 31.05 24.69 -7.99
CA MET A 15 30.44 24.45 -6.67
C MET A 15 28.92 24.49 -6.71
N ALA A 16 28.32 25.38 -7.52
CA ALA A 16 26.87 25.51 -7.65
C ALA A 16 26.23 24.31 -8.37
N VAL A 17 26.92 23.76 -9.39
CA VAL A 17 26.48 22.56 -10.10
C VAL A 17 26.56 21.32 -9.20
N ALA A 18 27.62 21.19 -8.39
CA ALA A 18 27.75 20.12 -7.41
C ALA A 18 26.65 20.19 -6.32
N LEU A 19 26.30 21.39 -5.87
CA LEU A 19 25.22 21.63 -4.91
C LEU A 19 23.85 21.26 -5.47
N LEU A 20 23.55 21.65 -6.72
CA LEU A 20 22.30 21.31 -7.40
C LEU A 20 22.17 19.80 -7.66
N LEU A 21 23.26 19.12 -8.02
CA LEU A 21 23.27 17.66 -8.19
C LEU A 21 23.07 16.92 -6.86
N MET A 22 23.69 17.38 -5.76
CA MET A 22 23.43 16.84 -4.42
C MET A 22 21.97 17.02 -3.99
N LEU A 23 21.39 18.21 -4.22
CA LEU A 23 19.98 18.48 -3.94
C LEU A 23 19.04 17.57 -4.73
N PHE A 24 19.34 17.33 -6.01
CA PHE A 24 18.54 16.44 -6.85
C PHE A 24 18.62 14.98 -6.38
N THR A 25 19.77 14.54 -5.86
CA THR A 25 19.92 13.18 -5.27
C THR A 25 19.28 13.05 -3.88
N LEU A 26 19.22 14.13 -3.09
CA LEU A 26 18.67 14.09 -1.72
C LEU A 26 17.14 14.22 -1.68
N PHE A 27 16.54 14.92 -2.66
CA PHE A 27 15.08 15.09 -2.77
C PHE A 27 14.42 14.13 -3.75
N GLY A 28 15.18 13.21 -4.35
CA GLY A 28 14.66 12.14 -5.18
C GLY A 28 13.96 11.05 -4.38
N CYS A 29 12.92 11.37 -3.59
CA CYS A 29 11.95 10.36 -3.21
C CYS A 29 11.03 10.15 -4.41
N THR A 30 11.52 9.40 -5.40
CA THR A 30 10.61 8.83 -6.40
C THR A 30 9.74 7.85 -5.63
N THR A 31 8.56 8.30 -5.21
CA THR A 31 7.48 7.41 -4.81
C THR A 31 7.13 6.61 -6.05
N GLY A 32 7.83 5.50 -6.27
CA GLY A 32 7.42 4.50 -7.22
C GLY A 32 6.02 4.10 -6.80
N VAL A 33 5.02 4.55 -7.56
CA VAL A 33 3.67 4.00 -7.44
C VAL A 33 3.82 2.56 -7.86
N LYS A 34 3.91 1.65 -6.87
CA LYS A 34 3.69 0.24 -7.14
C LYS A 34 2.30 0.18 -7.75
N LYS A 35 2.21 -0.26 -9.00
CA LYS A 35 0.95 -0.65 -9.60
C LYS A 35 0.51 -1.89 -8.83
N ASP A 36 -0.29 -1.71 -7.78
CA ASP A 36 -0.71 -2.79 -6.90
C ASP A 36 -1.41 -3.85 -7.73
N SER A 37 -0.68 -4.92 -8.02
CA SER A 37 -1.12 -5.99 -8.91
C SER A 37 -1.86 -7.09 -8.13
N GLY A 38 -2.47 -6.78 -6.97
CA GLY A 38 -2.74 -7.84 -5.98
C GLY A 38 -3.73 -7.56 -4.86
N LEU A 39 -4.81 -6.80 -5.10
CA LEU A 39 -5.91 -6.66 -4.14
C LEU A 39 -7.21 -7.32 -4.61
N THR A 40 -7.13 -8.26 -5.55
CA THR A 40 -8.29 -9.09 -5.84
C THR A 40 -8.21 -10.30 -4.93
N ASP A 41 -9.17 -10.38 -4.02
CA ASP A 41 -9.35 -11.54 -3.17
C ASP A 41 -9.88 -12.73 -3.99
N PHE A 42 -9.25 -13.88 -3.81
CA PHE A 42 -9.63 -15.15 -4.44
C PHE A 42 -9.82 -16.25 -3.39
N GLU A 43 -9.71 -15.92 -2.11
CA GLU A 43 -9.93 -16.87 -1.03
C GLU A 43 -11.43 -16.92 -0.70
N ALA A 44 -11.98 -18.13 -0.70
CA ALA A 44 -13.37 -18.33 -0.30
C ALA A 44 -13.45 -18.39 1.22
N PRO A 45 -14.55 -17.88 1.84
CA PRO A 45 -14.78 -18.10 3.25
C PRO A 45 -14.87 -19.58 3.58
N GLY A 46 -14.35 -19.96 4.75
CA GLY A 46 -14.43 -21.30 5.30
C GLY A 46 -15.87 -21.71 5.57
N ILE A 47 -16.09 -23.03 5.59
CA ILE A 47 -17.41 -23.60 5.86
C ILE A 47 -17.78 -23.38 7.34
N PRO A 48 -19.00 -22.90 7.66
CA PRO A 48 -19.44 -22.76 9.05
C PRO A 48 -19.37 -24.08 9.81
N GLN A 49 -18.83 -24.06 11.02
CA GLN A 49 -18.63 -25.25 11.85
C GLN A 49 -19.62 -25.33 13.01
N ASN A 50 -19.77 -26.52 13.59
CA ASN A 50 -20.67 -26.79 14.73
C ASN A 50 -22.11 -26.33 14.47
N VAL A 51 -22.59 -26.56 13.24
CA VAL A 51 -23.96 -26.21 12.85
C VAL A 51 -24.94 -27.10 13.61
N THR A 52 -25.85 -26.49 14.34
CA THR A 52 -26.91 -27.15 15.10
C THR A 52 -28.25 -26.52 14.78
N ALA A 53 -29.31 -27.32 14.82
CA ALA A 53 -30.68 -26.87 14.61
C ALA A 53 -31.60 -27.53 15.63
N VAL A 54 -32.42 -26.71 16.30
CA VAL A 54 -33.38 -27.16 17.32
C VAL A 54 -34.77 -26.69 16.94
N GLY A 55 -35.69 -27.64 16.78
CA GLY A 55 -37.11 -27.35 16.53
C GLY A 55 -37.75 -26.62 17.71
N LYS A 56 -38.57 -25.63 17.40
CA LYS A 56 -39.50 -24.93 18.30
C LYS A 56 -40.90 -25.03 17.73
N GLU A 57 -41.91 -24.61 18.49
CA GLU A 57 -43.33 -24.81 18.11
C GLU A 57 -43.66 -24.35 16.68
N ARG A 58 -43.09 -23.22 16.22
CA ARG A 58 -43.29 -22.67 14.86
C ARG A 58 -42.02 -22.06 14.27
N ALA A 59 -40.86 -22.49 14.76
CA ALA A 59 -39.57 -21.95 14.36
C ALA A 59 -38.48 -23.03 14.45
N VAL A 60 -37.35 -22.78 13.81
CA VAL A 60 -36.14 -23.56 14.02
C VAL A 60 -35.06 -22.60 14.50
N LEU A 61 -34.49 -22.87 15.67
CA LEU A 61 -33.33 -22.15 16.16
C LEU A 61 -32.08 -22.80 15.54
N VAL A 62 -31.36 -22.04 14.71
CA VAL A 62 -30.14 -22.51 14.05
C VAL A 62 -28.95 -21.74 14.63
N ASN A 63 -27.88 -22.45 15.00
CA ASN A 63 -26.67 -21.87 15.57
C ASN A 63 -25.42 -22.53 14.97
N TRP A 64 -24.34 -21.76 14.80
CA TRP A 64 -23.03 -22.22 14.33
C TRP A 64 -21.91 -21.42 14.98
N SER A 65 -20.67 -21.86 14.81
CA SER A 65 -19.48 -21.09 15.22
C SER A 65 -19.19 -20.01 14.19
N ALA A 66 -18.92 -18.78 14.64
CA ALA A 66 -18.59 -17.69 13.74
C ALA A 66 -17.28 -17.93 12.99
N ASN A 67 -17.31 -17.61 11.70
CA ASN A 67 -16.15 -17.50 10.83
C ASN A 67 -15.30 -16.27 11.23
N THR A 68 -14.01 -16.29 10.91
CA THR A 68 -13.02 -15.28 11.36
C THR A 68 -12.44 -14.46 10.22
N GLU A 69 -12.90 -14.69 9.00
CA GLU A 69 -12.47 -14.03 7.78
C GLU A 69 -12.84 -12.54 7.84
N PRO A 70 -11.87 -11.63 7.60
CA PRO A 70 -12.07 -10.19 7.77
C PRO A 70 -13.01 -9.58 6.73
N ASP A 71 -13.17 -10.25 5.59
CA ASP A 71 -13.99 -9.87 4.44
C ASP A 71 -15.36 -10.59 4.43
N LEU A 72 -15.67 -11.39 5.46
CA LEU A 72 -16.92 -12.14 5.52
C LEU A 72 -18.15 -11.22 5.46
N VAL A 73 -18.95 -11.37 4.42
CA VAL A 73 -20.18 -10.57 4.22
C VAL A 73 -21.36 -11.11 5.02
N GLY A 74 -21.47 -12.43 5.17
CA GLY A 74 -22.54 -13.06 5.95
C GLY A 74 -22.90 -14.47 5.49
N TYR A 75 -24.04 -14.95 5.99
CA TYR A 75 -24.50 -16.33 5.80
C TYR A 75 -25.86 -16.38 5.09
N ARG A 76 -26.09 -17.44 4.32
CA ARG A 76 -27.39 -17.75 3.72
C ARG A 76 -27.94 -19.04 4.32
N LEU A 77 -29.19 -18.99 4.77
CA LEU A 77 -29.90 -20.15 5.30
C LEU A 77 -30.92 -20.62 4.27
N TYR A 78 -30.96 -21.94 4.05
CA TYR A 78 -31.88 -22.61 3.13
C TYR A 78 -32.75 -23.61 3.90
N ARG A 79 -33.93 -23.90 3.36
CA ARG A 79 -34.91 -24.84 3.93
C ARG A 79 -35.37 -25.81 2.84
#